data_AF-A0A938GP66-F1
#
_entry.id   AF-A0A938GP66-F1
#
_cell.length_a   1.000
_cell.length_b   1.000
_cell.length_c   1.000
_cell.angle_alpha   90.00
_cell.angle_beta   90.00
_cell.angle_gamma   90.00
#
_symmetry.space_group_name_H-M   'P 1'
#
loop_
_entity.id
_entity.type
_entity.pdbx_description
1 polymer ?
#
loop_
_entity_poly.entity_id
_entity_poly.type
_entity_poly.pdbx_seq_one_letter_code
_entity_poly.pdbx_strand_id
1 'polypeptide(L)'
;MTHPTHEDWMDLLYSEAEPSRRRVLEEHLAHCEVCSEKFDRWRGAAGYLTSTFPPAPRRRPSPQAGAMRWAAAAAIVFMLGMAGGWIARAQWGARELQALRQEFGTALSRESAVIRAEARQLDRRVLEAAVHELDERMAERLSQVQSQLVAAAWEARDGFQAAGETLAHFASLAAERVPSTPEIDQH
;
A
#
# COMPACT_ATOMS: atom_id res chain seq x y z
N MET A 1 -11.19 38.44 4.42
CA MET A 1 -11.10 36.98 4.70
C MET A 1 -12.01 36.25 3.73
N THR A 2 -11.61 35.09 3.23
CA THR A 2 -12.46 34.29 2.33
C THR A 2 -13.68 33.78 3.10
N HIS A 3 -14.88 34.05 2.60
CA HIS A 3 -16.11 33.53 3.20
C HIS A 3 -16.17 31.99 3.04
N PRO A 4 -16.56 31.24 4.08
CA PRO A 4 -16.78 29.81 3.97
C PRO A 4 -17.84 29.46 2.92
N THR A 5 -17.68 28.28 2.33
CA THR A 5 -18.58 27.81 1.27
C THR A 5 -19.96 27.48 1.83
N HIS A 6 -20.95 27.33 0.95
CA HIS A 6 -22.29 26.89 1.38
C HIS A 6 -22.26 25.50 2.03
N GLU A 7 -21.43 24.60 1.51
CA GLU A 7 -21.26 23.22 1.98
C GLU A 7 -20.74 23.20 3.43
N ASP A 8 -19.71 24.01 3.73
CA ASP A 8 -19.18 24.16 5.09
C ASP A 8 -20.27 24.53 6.12
N TRP A 9 -21.22 25.38 5.72
CA TRP A 9 -22.32 25.77 6.60
C TRP A 9 -23.35 24.67 6.79
N MET A 10 -23.63 23.85 5.78
CA MET A 10 -24.53 22.70 5.92
C MET A 10 -23.91 21.65 6.83
N ASP A 11 -22.62 21.38 6.68
CA ASP A 11 -21.88 20.46 7.56
C ASP A 11 -21.92 20.93 9.01
N LEU A 12 -21.77 22.24 9.24
CA LEU A 12 -21.91 22.80 10.59
C LEU A 12 -23.36 22.68 11.12
N LEU A 13 -24.36 22.98 10.29
CA LEU A 13 -25.77 22.95 10.67
C LEU A 13 -26.25 21.55 11.07
N TYR A 14 -25.76 20.51 10.39
CA TYR A 14 -26.09 19.12 10.67
C TYR A 14 -25.09 18.41 11.61
N SER A 15 -24.11 19.14 12.17
CA SER A 15 -23.06 18.60 13.04
C SER A 15 -22.16 17.54 12.38
N GLU A 16 -22.04 17.59 11.05
CA GLU A 16 -21.22 16.69 10.22
C GLU A 16 -19.78 17.24 10.01
N ALA A 17 -19.56 18.53 10.29
CA ALA A 17 -18.24 19.15 10.19
C ALA A 17 -17.22 18.51 11.16
N GLU A 18 -16.01 18.26 10.68
CA GLU A 18 -14.86 17.79 11.47
C GLU A 18 -14.61 18.73 12.67
N PRO A 19 -14.20 18.23 13.87
CA PRO A 19 -14.00 19.08 15.06
C PRO A 19 -13.05 20.26 14.85
N SER A 20 -12.01 20.08 14.02
CA SER A 20 -11.05 21.12 13.66
C SER A 20 -11.70 22.22 12.80
N ARG A 21 -12.45 21.82 11.77
CA ARG A 21 -13.18 22.71 10.85
C ARG A 21 -14.32 23.46 11.56
N ARG A 22 -15.03 22.78 12.46
CA ARG A 22 -16.12 23.37 13.27
C ARG A 22 -15.66 24.60 14.05
N ARG A 23 -14.53 24.50 14.75
CA ARG A 23 -13.97 25.63 15.53
C ARG A 23 -13.68 26.85 14.66
N VAL A 24 -13.11 26.62 13.47
CA VAL A 24 -12.81 27.71 12.51
C VAL A 24 -14.09 28.38 12.01
N LEU A 25 -15.13 27.60 11.73
CA LEU A 25 -16.42 28.14 11.27
C LEU A 25 -17.14 28.90 12.40
N GLU A 26 -17.12 28.39 13.63
CA GLU A 26 -17.66 29.07 14.81
C GLU A 26 -16.92 30.38 15.09
N GLU A 27 -15.59 30.39 14.98
CA GLU A 27 -14.78 31.61 15.09
C GLU A 27 -15.12 32.61 13.98
N HIS A 28 -15.33 32.14 12.74
CA HIS A 28 -15.77 33.00 11.65
C HIS A 28 -17.15 33.64 11.91
N LEU A 29 -18.10 32.86 12.45
CA LEU A 29 -19.43 33.37 12.82
C LEU A 29 -19.35 34.43 13.93
N ALA A 30 -18.37 34.34 14.83
CA ALA A 30 -18.17 35.34 15.88
C ALA A 30 -17.63 36.68 15.34
N HIS A 31 -16.93 36.68 14.19
CA HIS A 31 -16.27 37.86 13.64
C HIS A 31 -16.94 38.42 12.36
N CYS A 32 -17.86 37.70 11.73
CA CYS A 32 -18.50 38.10 10.48
C CYS A 32 -20.03 38.15 10.60
N GLU A 33 -20.57 39.36 10.78
CA GLU A 33 -22.02 39.63 10.93
C GLU A 33 -22.85 39.14 9.73
N VAL A 34 -22.33 39.31 8.51
CA VAL A 34 -23.02 38.85 7.29
C VAL A 34 -23.21 37.33 7.28
N CYS A 35 -22.22 36.59 7.78
CA CYS A 35 -22.30 35.13 7.83
C CYS A 35 -23.15 34.65 9.01
N SER A 36 -23.12 35.35 10.15
CA SER A 36 -23.96 35.01 11.32
C SER A 36 -25.45 35.18 11.00
N GLU A 37 -25.86 36.31 10.41
CA GLU A 37 -27.25 36.54 10.02
C GLU A 37 -27.78 35.48 9.05
N LYS A 38 -26.95 35.11 8.07
CA LYS A 38 -27.28 34.07 7.08
C LYS A 38 -27.43 32.70 7.75
N PHE A 39 -26.52 32.35 8.65
CA PHE A 39 -26.54 31.08 9.37
C PHE A 39 -27.73 30.98 10.34
N ASP A 40 -28.07 32.06 11.04
CA ASP A 40 -29.22 32.11 11.94
C ASP A 40 -30.54 31.95 11.19
N ARG A 41 -30.66 32.52 9.97
CA ARG A 41 -31.82 32.31 9.11
C ARG A 41 -32.00 30.83 8.74
N TRP A 42 -30.91 30.13 8.41
CA TRP A 42 -30.96 28.70 8.11
C TRP A 42 -31.27 27.85 9.33
N ARG A 43 -30.66 28.16 10.48
CA ARG A 43 -30.94 27.49 11.75
C ARG A 43 -32.41 27.64 12.15
N GLY A 44 -32.99 28.82 11.96
CA GLY A 44 -34.42 29.06 12.16
C GLY A 44 -35.31 28.21 11.26
N ALA A 45 -34.98 28.12 9.97
CA ALA A 45 -35.73 27.28 9.02
C ALA A 45 -35.63 25.78 9.37
N ALA A 46 -34.45 25.29 9.74
CA ALA A 46 -34.25 23.90 10.19
C ALA A 46 -35.02 23.59 11.48
N GLY A 47 -35.05 24.53 12.43
CA GLY A 47 -35.84 24.44 13.64
C GLY A 47 -37.34 24.36 13.36
N TYR A 48 -37.85 25.17 12.45
CA TYR A 48 -39.26 25.15 12.02
C TYR A 48 -39.66 23.82 11.37
N LEU A 49 -38.80 23.26 10.51
CA LEU A 49 -39.05 21.95 9.91
C LEU A 49 -39.06 20.83 10.95
N THR A 50 -38.16 20.89 11.94
CA THR A 50 -38.07 19.89 13.00
C THR A 50 -39.27 19.93 13.95
N SER A 51 -39.79 21.11 14.26
CA SER A 51 -40.98 21.26 15.10
C SER A 51 -42.28 20.89 14.38
N THR A 52 -42.35 21.13 13.07
CA THR A 52 -43.53 20.79 12.24
C THR A 52 -43.61 19.29 11.95
N PHE A 53 -42.45 18.61 11.83
CA PHE A 53 -42.36 17.18 11.58
C PHE A 53 -41.56 16.48 12.68
N PRO A 54 -42.12 16.32 13.90
CA PRO A 54 -41.42 15.63 14.97
C PRO A 54 -41.12 14.19 14.52
N PRO A 55 -39.86 13.73 14.59
CA PRO A 55 -39.53 12.36 14.27
C PRO A 55 -40.32 11.43 15.18
N ALA A 56 -41.01 10.44 14.59
CA ALA A 56 -41.75 9.44 15.35
C ALA A 56 -40.84 8.82 16.43
N PRO A 57 -41.33 8.59 17.66
CA PRO A 57 -40.52 8.05 18.74
C PRO A 57 -39.96 6.68 18.33
N ARG A 58 -38.67 6.64 18.01
CA ARG A 58 -37.95 5.40 17.72
C ARG A 58 -37.85 4.61 19.03
N ARG A 59 -38.68 3.58 19.19
CA ARG A 59 -38.49 2.57 20.25
C ARG A 59 -37.11 1.94 20.04
N ARG A 60 -36.19 2.13 20.98
CA ARG A 60 -34.88 1.48 20.95
C ARG A 60 -35.11 -0.04 20.99
N PRO A 61 -34.61 -0.82 20.01
CA PRO A 61 -34.75 -2.27 20.06
C PRO A 61 -33.96 -2.79 21.27
N SER A 62 -34.62 -3.62 22.09
CA SER A 62 -33.96 -4.31 23.19
C SER A 62 -32.91 -5.28 22.63
N PRO A 63 -31.66 -5.26 23.11
CA PRO A 63 -30.60 -6.17 22.64
C PRO A 63 -30.93 -7.65 22.89
N GLN A 64 -31.83 -7.97 23.83
CA GLN A 64 -32.27 -9.35 24.10
C GLN A 64 -33.14 -9.93 22.99
N ALA A 65 -33.94 -9.10 22.30
CA ALA A 65 -34.82 -9.58 21.23
C ALA A 65 -34.03 -9.98 19.96
N GLY A 66 -32.84 -9.41 19.76
CA GLY A 66 -31.96 -9.77 18.65
C GLY A 66 -31.34 -11.16 18.82
N ALA A 67 -30.78 -11.45 19.99
CA ALA A 67 -30.10 -12.73 20.26
C ALA A 67 -31.05 -13.93 20.16
N MET A 68 -32.29 -13.79 20.65
CA MET A 68 -33.26 -14.90 20.67
C MET A 68 -33.71 -15.32 19.26
N ARG A 69 -33.78 -14.36 18.32
CA ARG A 69 -34.12 -14.64 16.91
C ARG A 69 -33.04 -15.46 16.22
N TRP A 70 -31.77 -15.16 16.49
CA TRP A 70 -30.64 -15.92 15.94
C TRP A 70 -30.55 -17.32 16.56
N ALA A 71 -30.81 -17.46 17.86
CA ALA A 71 -30.87 -18.76 18.52
C ALA A 71 -31.98 -19.66 17.93
N ALA A 72 -33.16 -19.11 17.68
CA ALA A 72 -34.25 -19.84 17.05
C ALA A 72 -33.90 -20.27 15.60
N ALA A 73 -33.27 -19.39 14.81
CA ALA A 73 -32.83 -19.71 13.46
C ALA A 73 -31.79 -20.84 13.45
N ALA A 74 -30.79 -20.77 14.34
CA ALA A 74 -29.78 -21.81 14.48
C ALA A 74 -30.38 -23.16 14.90
N ALA A 75 -31.34 -23.16 15.82
CA ALA A 75 -32.02 -24.38 16.27
C ALA A 75 -32.82 -25.04 15.13
N ILE A 76 -33.51 -24.25 14.31
CA ILE A 76 -34.27 -24.76 13.15
C ILE A 76 -33.31 -25.38 12.13
N VAL A 77 -32.22 -24.69 11.77
CA VAL A 77 -31.22 -25.21 10.83
C VAL A 77 -30.60 -26.51 11.36
N PHE A 78 -30.30 -26.58 12.65
CA PHE A 78 -29.75 -27.77 13.27
C PHE A 78 -30.73 -28.95 13.25
N MET A 79 -32.01 -28.72 13.58
CA MET A 79 -33.02 -29.76 13.52
C MET A 79 -33.25 -30.27 12.09
N LEU A 80 -33.30 -29.38 11.10
CA LEU A 80 -33.41 -29.78 9.68
C LEU A 80 -32.20 -30.60 9.23
N GLY A 81 -30.99 -30.16 9.56
CA GLY A 81 -29.76 -30.90 9.21
C GLY A 81 -29.71 -32.28 9.87
N MET A 82 -30.12 -32.39 11.13
CA MET A 82 -30.11 -33.66 11.87
C MET A 82 -31.16 -34.64 11.35
N ALA A 83 -32.39 -34.17 11.09
CA ALA A 83 -33.44 -34.99 10.50
C ALA A 83 -33.09 -35.45 9.07
N GLY A 84 -32.53 -34.55 8.25
CA GLY A 84 -32.05 -34.87 6.91
C GLY A 84 -30.95 -35.94 6.93
N GLY A 85 -29.98 -35.83 7.85
CA GLY A 85 -28.92 -36.82 8.01
C GLY A 85 -29.43 -38.20 8.44
N TRP A 86 -30.44 -38.26 9.32
CA TRP A 86 -31.07 -39.52 9.74
C TRP A 86 -31.84 -40.19 8.61
N ILE A 87 -32.65 -39.43 7.87
CA ILE A 87 -33.44 -39.96 6.74
C ILE A 87 -32.50 -40.42 5.62
N ALA A 88 -31.47 -39.63 5.29
CA ALA A 88 -30.47 -40.00 4.29
C ALA A 88 -29.75 -41.32 4.65
N ARG A 89 -29.46 -41.54 5.93
CA ARG A 89 -28.84 -42.78 6.43
C ARG A 89 -29.79 -43.98 6.39
N ALA A 90 -31.09 -43.76 6.59
CA ALA A 90 -32.09 -44.82 6.54
C ALA A 90 -32.43 -45.24 5.10
N GLN A 91 -32.43 -44.31 4.15
CA GLN A 91 -32.77 -44.58 2.76
C GLN A 91 -31.60 -45.14 1.94
N TRP A 92 -30.35 -44.78 2.25
CA TRP A 92 -29.17 -45.24 1.51
C TRP A 92 -28.43 -46.30 2.30
N GLY A 93 -28.40 -47.52 1.75
CA GLY A 93 -27.65 -48.62 2.35
C GLY A 93 -26.16 -48.28 2.48
N ALA A 94 -25.51 -48.78 3.54
CA ALA A 94 -24.11 -48.49 3.82
C ALA A 94 -23.15 -48.78 2.64
N ARG A 95 -23.50 -49.75 1.78
CA ARG A 95 -22.74 -50.11 0.57
C ARG A 95 -22.82 -49.03 -0.52
N GLU A 96 -23.97 -48.42 -0.71
CA GLU A 96 -24.20 -47.42 -1.77
C GLU A 96 -23.53 -46.10 -1.41
N LEU A 97 -23.58 -45.72 -0.13
CA LEU A 97 -22.82 -44.58 0.40
C LEU A 97 -21.31 -44.77 0.26
N GLN A 98 -20.84 -46.01 0.37
CA GLN A 98 -19.42 -46.35 0.24
C GLN A 98 -18.97 -46.33 -1.23
N ALA A 99 -19.81 -46.84 -2.15
CA ALA A 99 -19.58 -46.73 -3.59
C ALA A 99 -19.53 -45.26 -4.03
N LEU A 100 -20.49 -44.45 -3.59
CA LEU A 100 -20.54 -43.02 -3.90
C LEU A 100 -19.29 -42.29 -3.39
N ARG A 101 -18.84 -42.58 -2.16
CA ARG A 101 -17.59 -42.02 -1.61
C ARG A 101 -16.35 -42.41 -2.41
N GLN A 102 -16.29 -43.62 -2.94
CA GLN A 102 -15.18 -44.06 -3.79
C GLN A 102 -15.20 -43.34 -5.13
N GLU A 103 -16.36 -43.19 -5.76
CA GLU A 103 -16.51 -42.43 -7.00
C GLU A 103 -16.15 -40.95 -6.80
N PHE A 104 -16.69 -40.30 -5.77
CA PHE A 104 -16.32 -38.92 -5.45
C PHE A 104 -14.84 -38.78 -5.09
N GLY A 105 -14.27 -39.72 -4.32
CA GLY A 105 -12.86 -39.70 -3.97
C GLY A 105 -11.95 -39.85 -5.19
N THR A 106 -12.33 -40.68 -6.17
CA THR A 106 -11.59 -40.82 -7.42
C THR A 106 -11.75 -39.61 -8.33
N ALA A 107 -12.95 -39.02 -8.42
CA ALA A 107 -13.18 -37.79 -9.17
C ALA A 107 -12.39 -36.61 -8.58
N LEU A 108 -12.48 -36.38 -7.27
CA LEU A 108 -11.74 -35.33 -6.56
C LEU A 108 -10.23 -35.54 -6.64
N SER A 109 -9.74 -36.78 -6.54
CA SER A 109 -8.31 -37.03 -6.66
C SER A 109 -7.80 -36.74 -8.08
N ARG A 110 -8.58 -37.06 -9.13
CA ARG A 110 -8.26 -36.67 -10.52
C ARG A 110 -8.24 -35.15 -10.70
N GLU A 111 -9.28 -34.46 -10.26
CA GLU A 111 -9.38 -33.01 -10.38
C GLU A 111 -8.25 -32.31 -9.60
N SER A 112 -7.98 -32.75 -8.36
CA SER A 112 -6.87 -32.22 -7.57
C SER A 112 -5.49 -32.51 -8.18
N ALA A 113 -5.35 -33.57 -8.97
CA ALA A 113 -4.11 -33.87 -9.69
C ALA A 113 -3.90 -32.91 -10.86
N VAL A 114 -4.98 -32.55 -11.57
CA VAL A 114 -4.95 -31.54 -12.63
C VAL A 114 -4.60 -30.17 -12.06
N ILE A 115 -5.29 -29.73 -11.00
CA ILE A 115 -5.02 -28.43 -10.35
C ILE A 115 -3.57 -28.36 -9.85
N ARG A 116 -3.05 -29.45 -9.26
CA ARG A 116 -1.64 -29.51 -8.82
C ARG A 116 -0.65 -29.51 -9.98
N ALA A 117 -0.99 -30.13 -11.11
CA ALA A 117 -0.15 -30.09 -12.30
C ALA A 117 -0.10 -28.68 -12.91
N GLU A 118 -1.24 -27.99 -12.99
CA GLU A 118 -1.31 -26.59 -13.43
C GLU A 118 -0.56 -25.65 -12.49
N ALA A 119 -0.71 -25.82 -11.17
CA ALA A 119 0.02 -25.04 -10.19
C ALA A 119 1.54 -25.20 -10.35
N ARG A 120 2.03 -26.44 -10.56
CA ARG A 120 3.46 -26.69 -10.83
C ARG A 120 3.92 -26.06 -12.15
N GLN A 121 3.07 -26.03 -13.17
CA GLN A 121 3.40 -25.42 -14.45
C GLN A 121 3.51 -23.90 -14.33
N LEU A 122 2.60 -23.27 -13.57
CA LEU A 122 2.68 -21.83 -13.27
C LEU A 122 3.93 -21.51 -12.45
N ASP A 123 4.20 -22.29 -11.41
CA ASP A 123 5.39 -22.11 -10.55
C ASP A 123 6.69 -22.22 -11.35
N ARG A 124 6.77 -23.20 -12.26
CA ARG A 124 7.91 -23.34 -13.17
C ARG A 124 8.10 -22.12 -14.08
N ARG A 125 7.01 -21.57 -14.63
CA ARG A 125 7.08 -20.36 -15.49
C ARG A 125 7.53 -19.14 -14.70
N VAL A 126 7.05 -18.99 -13.47
CA VAL A 126 7.48 -17.90 -12.57
C VAL A 126 8.96 -18.04 -12.23
N LEU A 127 9.42 -19.26 -11.94
CA LEU A 127 10.83 -19.53 -11.67
C LEU A 127 11.70 -19.22 -12.90
N GLU A 128 11.31 -19.68 -14.09
CA GLU A 128 12.02 -19.41 -15.35
C GLU A 128 12.09 -17.91 -15.64
N ALA A 129 11.00 -17.16 -15.45
CA ALA A 129 10.98 -15.71 -15.60
C ALA A 129 11.89 -15.00 -14.57
N ALA A 130 11.88 -15.44 -13.31
CA ALA A 130 12.71 -14.87 -12.25
C ALA A 130 14.20 -15.11 -12.48
N VAL A 131 14.58 -16.29 -13.01
CA VAL A 131 15.97 -16.58 -13.39
C VAL A 131 16.41 -15.69 -14.54
N HIS A 132 15.57 -15.51 -15.57
CA HIS A 132 15.87 -14.60 -16.68
C HIS A 132 16.06 -13.15 -16.21
N GLU A 133 15.20 -12.65 -15.32
CA GLU A 133 15.34 -11.31 -14.74
C GLU A 133 16.63 -11.16 -13.94
N LEU A 134 17.04 -12.21 -13.21
CA LEU A 134 18.28 -12.21 -12.46
C LEU A 134 19.50 -12.16 -13.38
N ASP A 135 19.49 -12.93 -14.48
CA ASP A 135 20.56 -12.96 -15.47
C ASP A 135 20.73 -11.59 -16.16
N GLU A 136 19.62 -10.94 -16.54
CA GLU A 136 19.66 -9.59 -17.11
C GLU A 136 20.27 -8.58 -16.12
N ARG A 137 19.86 -8.61 -14.85
CA ARG A 137 20.44 -7.76 -13.81
C ARG A 137 21.92 -8.04 -13.55
N MET A 138 22.34 -9.30 -13.63
CA MET A 138 23.75 -9.65 -13.49
C MET A 138 24.57 -9.13 -14.66
N ALA A 139 24.08 -9.29 -15.89
CA ALA A 139 24.72 -8.75 -17.09
C ALA A 139 24.87 -7.22 -17.02
N GLU A 140 23.80 -6.52 -16.60
CA GLU A 140 23.83 -5.08 -16.39
C GLU A 140 24.88 -4.68 -15.34
N ARG A 141 24.90 -5.32 -14.17
CA ARG A 141 25.90 -5.06 -13.12
C ARG A 141 27.32 -5.32 -13.58
N LEU A 142 27.57 -6.39 -14.33
CA LEU A 142 28.90 -6.68 -14.88
C LEU A 142 29.34 -5.57 -15.85
N SER A 143 28.45 -5.10 -16.73
CA SER A 143 28.74 -3.99 -17.63
C SER A 143 29.02 -2.69 -16.87
N GLN A 144 28.30 -2.44 -15.79
CA GLN A 144 28.50 -1.28 -14.93
C GLN A 144 29.87 -1.33 -14.24
N VAL A 145 30.22 -2.47 -13.64
CA VAL A 145 31.54 -2.67 -13.01
C VAL A 145 32.66 -2.50 -14.04
N GLN A 146 32.49 -3.05 -15.25
CA GLN A 146 33.48 -2.87 -16.32
C GLN A 146 33.65 -1.40 -16.69
N SER A 147 32.55 -0.64 -16.83
CA SER A 147 32.61 0.79 -17.11
C SER A 147 33.31 1.58 -16.00
N GLN A 148 33.08 1.23 -14.73
CA GLN A 148 33.73 1.85 -13.58
C GLN A 148 35.24 1.55 -13.55
N LEU A 149 35.64 0.31 -13.85
CA LEU A 149 37.05 -0.06 -13.93
C LEU A 149 37.76 0.68 -15.06
N VAL A 150 37.12 0.82 -16.22
CA VAL A 150 37.66 1.60 -17.34
C VAL A 150 37.78 3.07 -16.97
N ALA A 151 36.76 3.66 -16.35
CA ALA A 151 36.80 5.05 -15.89
C ALA A 151 37.92 5.29 -14.86
N ALA A 152 38.04 4.40 -13.86
CA ALA A 152 39.10 4.47 -12.86
C ALA A 152 40.50 4.32 -13.48
N ALA A 153 40.65 3.50 -14.53
CA ALA A 153 41.92 3.36 -15.25
C ALA A 153 42.31 4.64 -16.00
N TRP A 154 41.35 5.34 -16.60
CA TRP A 154 41.59 6.65 -17.23
C TRP A 154 41.97 7.70 -16.18
N GLU A 155 41.24 7.79 -15.07
CA GLU A 155 41.54 8.73 -13.98
C GLU A 155 42.93 8.48 -13.38
N ALA A 156 43.31 7.22 -13.17
CA ALA A 156 44.64 6.86 -12.68
C ALA A 156 45.75 7.30 -13.67
N ARG A 157 45.54 7.08 -14.97
CA ARG A 157 46.48 7.50 -16.02
C ARG A 157 46.68 9.01 -16.01
N ASP A 158 45.60 9.78 -15.97
CA ASP A 158 45.64 11.24 -15.98
C ASP A 158 46.34 11.76 -14.72
N GLY A 159 46.09 11.14 -13.57
CA GLY A 159 46.80 11.41 -12.32
C GLY A 159 48.30 11.18 -12.42
N PHE A 160 48.75 10.09 -13.06
CA PHE A 160 50.18 9.84 -13.29
C PHE A 160 50.81 10.85 -14.25
N GLN A 161 50.09 11.29 -15.29
CA GLN A 161 50.58 12.31 -16.22
C GLN A 161 50.75 13.66 -15.52
N ALA A 162 49.76 14.10 -14.76
CA ALA A 162 49.84 15.33 -13.97
C ALA A 162 50.99 15.28 -12.93
N ALA A 163 51.17 14.14 -12.26
CA ALA A 163 52.31 13.95 -11.36
C ALA A 163 53.66 14.02 -12.12
N GLY A 164 53.74 13.48 -13.33
CA GLY A 164 54.92 13.61 -14.19
C GLY A 164 55.23 15.06 -14.58
N GLU A 165 54.22 15.83 -14.96
CA GLU A 165 54.35 17.25 -15.31
C GLU A 165 54.82 18.09 -14.11
N THR A 166 54.25 17.86 -12.92
CA THR A 166 54.69 18.55 -11.70
C THR A 166 56.13 18.22 -11.33
N LEU A 167 56.56 16.96 -11.44
CA LEU A 167 57.96 16.57 -11.23
C LEU A 167 58.90 17.21 -12.25
N ALA A 168 58.51 17.24 -13.53
CA ALA A 168 59.28 17.91 -14.58
C ALA A 168 59.42 19.42 -14.31
N HIS A 169 58.34 20.06 -13.84
CA HIS A 169 58.36 21.46 -13.41
C HIS A 169 59.34 21.68 -12.26
N PHE A 170 59.29 20.87 -11.19
CA PHE A 170 60.25 20.96 -10.09
C PHE A 170 61.70 20.72 -10.53
N ALA A 171 61.94 19.77 -11.44
CA ALA A 171 63.26 19.52 -11.99
C ALA A 171 63.80 20.72 -12.78
N SER A 172 62.95 21.39 -13.56
CA SER A 172 63.33 22.60 -14.30
C SER A 172 63.72 23.76 -13.37
N LEU A 173 62.95 23.98 -12.29
CA LEU A 173 63.26 24.97 -11.26
C LEU A 173 64.57 24.65 -10.52
N ALA A 174 64.87 23.36 -10.31
CA ALA A 174 66.12 22.93 -9.69
C ALA A 174 67.33 23.16 -10.61
N ALA A 175 67.19 22.91 -11.92
CA ALA A 175 68.25 23.13 -12.91
C ALA A 175 68.63 24.62 -13.04
N GLU A 176 67.65 25.52 -13.01
CA GLU A 176 67.88 26.97 -13.07
C GLU A 176 68.58 27.53 -11.82
N ARG A 177 68.50 26.80 -10.70
CA ARG A 177 69.10 27.20 -9.42
C ARG A 177 70.53 26.75 -9.21
N VAL A 178 71.13 25.98 -10.12
CA VAL A 178 72.55 25.60 -10.04
C VAL A 178 73.38 26.85 -10.36
N PRO A 179 74.01 27.49 -9.35
CA PRO A 179 74.81 28.68 -9.61
C PRO A 179 76.00 28.27 -10.46
N SER A 180 76.26 29.01 -11.54
CA SER A 180 77.47 28.87 -12.35
C SER A 180 78.66 28.90 -11.40
N THR A 181 79.28 27.74 -11.19
CA THR A 181 80.50 27.63 -10.38
C THR A 181 81.49 28.65 -10.93
N PRO A 182 81.99 29.59 -10.11
CA PRO A 182 82.99 30.53 -10.56
C PRO A 182 84.18 29.70 -11.05
N GLU A 183 84.53 29.92 -12.32
CA GLU A 183 85.69 29.34 -12.98
C GLU A 183 86.92 29.75 -12.16
N ILE A 184 87.49 28.81 -11.40
CA ILE A 184 88.72 29.03 -10.65
C ILE A 184 89.84 28.96 -11.68
N ASP A 185 90.26 30.14 -12.16
CA ASP A 185 91.44 30.34 -12.98
C ASP A 185 92.66 29.74 -12.24
N GLN A 186 93.19 28.63 -12.78
CA GLN A 186 94.43 28.02 -12.29
C GLN A 186 95.61 28.70 -12.99
N HIS A 187 96.30 29.55 -12.24
CA HIS A 187 97.64 30.04 -12.52
C HIS A 187 98.71 29.09 -11.98
#